data_AF-A0A141RAT7-F1
#
_entry.id   AF-A0A141RAT7-F1
#
_cell.length_a   1.000
_cell.length_b   1.000
_cell.length_c   1.000
_cell.angle_alpha   90.00
_cell.angle_beta   90.00
_cell.angle_gamma   90.00
#
_symmetry.space_group_name_H-M   'P 1'
#
loop_
_entity.id
_entity.type
_entity.pdbx_description
1 polymer ?
#
loop_
_entity_poly.entity_id
_entity_poly.type
_entity_poly.pdbx_seq_one_letter_code
_entity_poly.pdbx_strand_id
1 'polypeptide(L)'
;IVEVSMSDVLRPYRDLFPQIGQRVMIDDSSVVIGDVRLADDVGIWPLVVIRGDVHYVQIGARTNIQDGSMLHVTHKSSYNPAGNPLTIGEDVT
;
A
#
# COMPACT_ATOMS: atom_id res chain seq x y z
N ILE A 1 22.79 3.55 -3.15
CA ILE A 1 21.61 3.19 -3.97
C ILE A 1 21.17 1.85 -3.44
N VAL A 2 19.98 1.74 -2.85
CA VAL A 2 19.47 0.44 -2.40
C VAL A 2 19.04 -0.30 -3.65
N GLU A 3 19.69 -1.41 -3.94
CA GLU A 3 19.34 -2.27 -5.07
C GLU A 3 18.08 -3.06 -4.66
N VAL A 4 16.94 -2.73 -5.26
CA VAL A 4 15.66 -3.39 -5.01
C VAL A 4 15.43 -4.43 -6.12
N SER A 5 15.24 -5.68 -5.73
CA SER A 5 14.91 -6.77 -6.65
C SER A 5 13.41 -6.75 -6.98
N MET A 6 13.03 -7.12 -8.20
CA MET A 6 11.60 -7.30 -8.57
C MET A 6 10.88 -8.37 -7.73
N SER A 7 11.61 -9.17 -6.95
CA SER A 7 11.07 -10.16 -6.00
C SER A 7 10.67 -9.58 -4.64
N ASP A 8 11.04 -8.34 -4.33
CA ASP A 8 10.86 -7.79 -2.97
C ASP A 8 9.38 -7.50 -2.69
N VAL A 9 8.95 -7.67 -1.44
CA VAL A 9 7.57 -7.39 -0.98
C VAL A 9 7.25 -5.90 -1.12
N LEU A 10 8.21 -5.04 -0.76
CA LEU A 10 8.11 -3.59 -0.88
C LEU A 10 8.83 -3.11 -2.13
N ARG A 11 8.14 -2.38 -3.00
CA ARG A 11 8.68 -1.96 -4.30
C ARG A 11 8.52 -0.46 -4.54
N PRO A 12 9.53 0.22 -5.11
CA PRO A 12 9.40 1.61 -5.50
C PRO A 12 8.46 1.76 -6.71
N TYR A 13 7.90 2.97 -6.85
CA TYR A 13 7.35 3.46 -8.11
C TYR A 13 7.82 4.90 -8.33
N ARG A 14 8.71 5.11 -9.32
CA ARG A 14 9.45 6.37 -9.48
C ARG A 14 10.18 6.72 -8.17
N ASP A 15 9.98 7.93 -7.65
CA ASP A 15 10.60 8.41 -6.41
C ASP A 15 9.79 8.04 -5.15
N LEU A 16 8.73 7.24 -5.29
CA LEU A 16 7.84 6.84 -4.20
C LEU A 16 8.20 5.45 -3.69
N PHE A 17 8.14 5.27 -2.37
CA PHE A 17 8.39 4.00 -1.70
C PHE A 17 7.42 3.85 -0.51
N PRO A 18 6.98 2.62 -0.16
CA PRO A 18 6.08 2.40 0.96
C PRO A 18 6.61 2.96 2.29
N GLN A 19 5.73 3.59 3.06
CA GLN A 19 6.00 4.13 4.40
C GLN A 19 5.34 3.22 5.43
N ILE A 20 6.15 2.68 6.35
CA ILE A 20 5.75 1.63 7.28
C ILE A 20 5.84 2.14 8.72
N GLY A 21 4.73 2.03 9.46
CA GLY A 21 4.66 2.31 10.89
C GLY A 21 5.37 1.25 11.75
N GLN A 22 5.10 1.27 13.05
CA GLN A 22 5.63 0.30 14.00
C GLN A 22 4.79 -0.98 14.02
N ARG A 23 5.44 -2.13 14.26
CA ARG A 23 4.77 -3.44 14.46
C ARG A 23 3.86 -3.86 13.29
N VAL A 24 4.15 -3.37 12.09
CA VAL A 24 3.45 -3.78 10.87
C VAL A 24 3.90 -5.19 10.47
N MET A 25 2.94 -6.05 10.17
CA MET A 25 3.18 -7.35 9.55
C MET A 25 2.85 -7.25 8.06
N ILE A 26 3.76 -7.70 7.20
CA ILE A 26 3.52 -7.85 5.77
C ILE A 26 4.00 -9.22 5.38
N ASP A 27 3.08 -10.06 4.92
CA ASP A 27 3.43 -11.41 4.47
C ASP A 27 4.34 -11.36 3.23
N ASP A 28 5.32 -12.26 3.17
CA ASP A 28 6.33 -12.30 2.10
C ASP A 28 5.75 -12.59 0.71
N SER A 29 4.53 -13.14 0.64
CA SER A 29 3.83 -13.37 -0.62
C SER A 29 3.09 -12.13 -1.15
N SER A 30 2.99 -11.08 -0.35
CA SER A 30 2.30 -9.84 -0.72
C SER A 30 3.18 -8.91 -1.56
N VAL A 31 2.54 -7.95 -2.21
CA VAL A 31 3.20 -6.96 -3.05
C VAL A 31 2.67 -5.57 -2.73
N VAL A 32 3.54 -4.69 -2.23
CA VAL A 32 3.22 -3.31 -1.83
C VAL A 32 4.09 -2.33 -2.62
N ILE A 33 3.46 -1.48 -3.44
CA ILE A 33 4.15 -0.68 -4.46
C ILE A 33 3.81 0.81 -4.31
N GLY A 34 4.83 1.68 -4.33
CA GLY A 34 4.66 3.13 -4.48
C GLY A 34 4.28 3.87 -3.19
N ASP A 35 3.42 4.89 -3.28
CA ASP A 35 2.96 5.69 -2.15
C ASP A 35 1.87 4.95 -1.36
N VAL A 36 2.32 3.97 -0.59
CA VAL A 36 1.50 3.21 0.35
C VAL A 36 1.92 3.58 1.77
N ARG A 37 0.96 4.00 2.58
CA ARG A 37 1.20 4.49 3.95
C ARG A 37 0.48 3.58 4.93
N LEU A 38 1.24 2.77 5.65
CA LEU A 38 0.74 1.83 6.65
C LEU A 38 1.02 2.42 8.03
N ALA A 39 -0.04 2.67 8.80
CA ALA A 39 0.08 3.10 10.19
C ALA A 39 0.55 1.95 11.10
N ASP A 40 0.66 2.23 12.40
CA ASP A 40 1.08 1.26 13.41
C ASP A 40 0.12 0.06 13.49
N ASP A 41 0.66 -1.12 13.77
CA ASP A 41 -0.09 -2.36 13.99
C ASP A 41 -0.96 -2.81 12.79
N VAL A 42 -0.63 -2.36 11.57
CA VAL A 42 -1.29 -2.85 10.35
C VAL A 42 -0.83 -4.27 10.01
N GLY A 43 -1.77 -5.13 9.62
CA GLY A 43 -1.49 -6.49 9.13
C GLY A 43 -1.85 -6.66 7.65
N ILE A 44 -0.87 -6.97 6.81
CA ILE A 44 -1.07 -7.29 5.39
C ILE A 44 -0.87 -8.80 5.21
N TRP A 45 -1.98 -9.51 4.98
CA TRP A 45 -2.06 -10.97 4.94
C TRP A 45 -1.62 -11.54 3.58
N PRO A 46 -1.43 -12.88 3.47
CA PRO A 46 -0.92 -13.50 2.26
C PRO A 46 -1.60 -13.09 0.96
N LEU A 47 -0.81 -13.00 -0.12
CA LEU A 47 -1.26 -12.74 -1.48
C LEU A 47 -2.02 -11.41 -1.67
N VAL A 48 -1.83 -10.43 -0.79
CA VAL A 48 -2.39 -9.09 -0.95
C VAL A 48 -1.54 -8.29 -1.93
N VAL A 49 -2.21 -7.50 -2.78
CA VAL A 49 -1.57 -6.51 -3.63
C VAL A 49 -2.08 -5.12 -3.28
N ILE A 50 -1.14 -4.21 -2.97
CA ILE A 50 -1.42 -2.80 -2.72
C ILE A 50 -0.59 -1.97 -3.68
N ARG A 51 -1.24 -1.23 -4.58
CA ARG A 51 -0.56 -0.45 -5.62
C ARG A 51 -0.93 1.02 -5.52
N GLY A 52 -0.07 1.79 -4.85
CA GLY A 52 -0.12 3.26 -4.74
C GLY A 52 0.75 3.94 -5.79
N ASP A 53 0.60 3.59 -7.07
CA ASP A 53 1.45 4.08 -8.15
C ASP A 53 0.98 5.42 -8.74
N VAL A 54 -0.31 5.52 -9.05
CA VAL A 54 -0.90 6.69 -9.72
C VAL A 54 -1.62 7.65 -8.75
N HIS A 55 -1.71 7.26 -7.49
CA HIS A 55 -2.15 8.03 -6.32
C HIS A 55 -1.73 7.27 -5.06
N TYR A 56 -1.94 7.84 -3.87
CA TYR A 56 -1.60 7.18 -2.61
C TYR A 56 -2.69 6.21 -2.11
N VAL A 57 -2.24 5.18 -1.37
CA VAL A 57 -3.07 4.33 -0.49
C VAL A 57 -2.70 4.64 0.96
N GLN A 58 -3.68 4.87 1.82
CA GLN A 58 -3.48 5.07 3.26
C GLN A 58 -4.31 4.08 4.07
N ILE A 59 -3.67 3.42 5.04
CA ILE A 59 -4.30 2.41 5.91
C ILE A 59 -4.05 2.83 7.36
N GLY A 60 -5.16 3.03 8.10
CA GLY A 60 -5.15 3.42 9.51
C GLY A 60 -4.64 2.34 10.46
N ALA A 61 -4.36 2.73 11.69
CA ALA A 61 -3.75 1.85 12.68
C ALA A 61 -4.64 0.65 13.05
N ARG A 62 -4.02 -0.47 13.43
CA ARG A 62 -4.70 -1.71 13.88
C ARG A 62 -5.69 -2.29 12.86
N THR A 63 -5.51 -1.94 11.58
CA THR A 63 -6.30 -2.46 10.47
C THR A 63 -5.61 -3.67 9.85
N ASN A 64 -6.38 -4.65 9.41
CA ASN A 64 -5.87 -5.77 8.65
C ASN A 64 -6.48 -5.80 7.23
N ILE A 65 -5.65 -6.13 6.26
CA ILE A 65 -6.05 -6.39 4.87
C ILE A 65 -5.88 -7.87 4.64
N GLN A 66 -7.00 -8.58 4.53
CA GLN A 66 -7.05 -10.03 4.49
C GLN A 66 -6.65 -10.59 3.11
N ASP A 67 -6.41 -11.90 3.11
CA ASP A 67 -5.79 -12.66 2.04
C ASP A 67 -6.37 -12.37 0.64
N GLY A 68 -5.49 -12.25 -0.36
CA GLY A 68 -5.90 -12.11 -1.77
C GLY A 68 -6.53 -10.75 -2.14
N SER A 69 -6.61 -9.80 -1.21
CA SER A 69 -7.18 -8.48 -1.47
C SER A 69 -6.35 -7.67 -2.48
N MET A 70 -7.03 -6.87 -3.29
CA MET A 70 -6.43 -6.01 -4.32
C MET A 70 -6.83 -4.55 -4.09
N LEU A 71 -5.85 -3.74 -3.70
CA LEU A 71 -6.04 -2.32 -3.37
C LEU A 71 -5.39 -1.47 -4.46
N HIS A 72 -6.20 -0.65 -5.13
CA HIS A 72 -5.74 0.26 -6.18
C HIS A 72 -6.45 1.62 -6.08
N VAL A 73 -6.00 2.57 -6.91
CA VAL A 73 -6.36 3.98 -6.83
C VAL A 73 -6.68 4.53 -8.22
N THR A 74 -7.39 5.65 -8.27
CA THR A 74 -7.67 6.33 -9.56
C THR A 74 -6.70 7.48 -9.77
N HIS A 75 -6.01 7.48 -10.92
CA HIS A 75 -5.10 8.56 -11.32
C HIS A 75 -5.85 9.89 -11.54
N LYS A 76 -5.12 11.00 -11.39
CA LYS A 76 -5.61 12.34 -11.74
C LYS A 76 -5.74 12.47 -13.25
N SER A 77 -6.87 12.97 -13.74
CA SER A 77 -7.12 13.20 -15.17
C SER A 77 -7.83 14.53 -15.40
N SER A 78 -8.01 14.92 -16.66
CA SER A 78 -8.80 16.12 -17.02
C SER A 78 -10.25 16.04 -16.53
N TYR A 79 -10.82 14.83 -16.43
CA TYR A 79 -12.20 14.59 -15.98
C TYR A 79 -12.31 14.36 -14.47
N ASN A 80 -11.20 13.95 -13.82
CA ASN A 80 -11.09 13.89 -12.36
C ASN A 80 -9.73 14.47 -11.91
N PRO A 81 -9.62 15.80 -11.76
CA PRO A 81 -8.36 16.45 -11.42
C PRO A 81 -7.81 16.06 -10.03
N ALA A 82 -8.68 15.66 -9.11
CA ALA A 82 -8.29 15.20 -7.78
C ALA A 82 -7.77 13.76 -7.79
N GLY A 83 -8.19 12.94 -8.78
CA GLY A 83 -8.02 11.49 -8.71
C GLY A 83 -8.84 10.91 -7.55
N ASN A 84 -8.59 9.66 -7.19
CA ASN A 84 -9.20 9.07 -5.99
C ASN A 84 -8.15 8.25 -5.24
N PRO A 85 -7.65 8.72 -4.08
CA PRO A 85 -6.89 7.87 -3.17
C PRO A 85 -7.78 6.79 -2.58
N LEU A 86 -7.16 5.69 -2.16
CA LEU A 86 -7.80 4.74 -1.25
C LEU A 86 -7.41 5.10 0.18
N THR A 87 -8.41 5.30 1.05
CA THR A 87 -8.20 5.52 2.48
C THR A 87 -9.04 4.51 3.26
N ILE A 88 -8.37 3.65 4.03
CA ILE A 88 -9.00 2.73 4.97
C ILE A 88 -8.74 3.26 6.37
N GLY A 89 -9.79 3.33 7.18
CA GLY A 89 -9.73 3.85 8.55
C GLY A 89 -8.92 2.97 9.51
N GLU A 90 -8.98 3.33 10.79
CA GLU A 90 -8.43 2.52 11.88
C GLU A 90 -9.41 1.41 12.28
N ASP A 91 -8.87 0.33 12.85
CA ASP A 91 -9.64 -0.79 13.42
C ASP A 91 -10.57 -1.49 12.40
N VAL A 92 -10.16 -1.56 11.13
CA VAL A 92 -10.89 -2.22 10.04
C VAL A 92 -10.36 -3.65 9.81
N THR A 93 -11.25 -4.57 9.44
CA THR A 93 -10.96 -5.94 8.94
C THR A 93 -11.69 -6.15 7.63
#